data_AF-A0A7X9BTB9-F1
#
_entry.id   AF-A0A7X9BTB9-F1
#
_cell.length_a   1.000
_cell.length_b   1.000
_cell.length_c   1.000
_cell.angle_alpha   90.00
_cell.angle_beta   90.00
_cell.angle_gamma   90.00
#
_symmetry.space_group_name_H-M   'P 1'
#
loop_
_entity.id
_entity.type
_entity.pdbx_description
1 polymer ?
#
loop_
_entity_poly.entity_id
_entity_poly.type
_entity_poly.pdbx_seq_one_letter_code
_entity_poly.pdbx_strand_id
1 'polypeptide(L)'
;MFYMFDNFDDVCEASVHLSDMYNGESTLFKYKDYYYLSITKNCALNNYNSESVEALLSEYGRKVAHPLIQEGFLNEHATIIIESNAIGILNNYFA
;
A
#
# COMPACT_ATOMS: atom_id res chain seq x y z
N MET A 1 -6.17 -2.23 4.90
CA MET A 1 -4.98 -1.76 5.60
C MET A 1 -4.50 -0.51 4.88
N PHE A 2 -3.92 0.44 5.61
CA PHE A 2 -3.57 1.73 5.05
C PHE A 2 -2.27 2.21 5.69
N TYR A 3 -1.27 2.50 4.88
CA TYR A 3 0.08 2.84 5.32
C TYR A 3 0.55 4.12 4.66
N MET A 4 1.37 4.88 5.38
CA MET A 4 1.99 6.11 4.93
C MET A 4 3.51 5.95 4.92
N PHE A 5 4.15 6.45 3.88
CA PHE A 5 5.58 6.38 3.61
C PHE A 5 6.12 7.79 3.40
N ASP A 6 7.37 8.00 3.84
CA ASP A 6 8.04 9.30 3.77
C ASP A 6 8.65 9.58 2.39
N ASN A 7 8.93 8.54 1.61
CA ASN A 7 9.46 8.65 0.26
C ASN A 7 8.89 7.55 -0.65
N PHE A 8 9.13 7.69 -1.96
CA PHE A 8 8.63 6.75 -2.96
C PHE A 8 9.42 5.44 -3.00
N ASP A 9 10.72 5.49 -2.70
CA ASP A 9 11.61 4.33 -2.76
C ASP A 9 11.17 3.26 -1.73
N ASP A 10 10.80 3.68 -0.52
CA ASP A 10 10.23 2.80 0.51
C ASP A 10 8.95 2.09 0.03
N VAL A 11 8.11 2.77 -0.77
CA VAL A 11 6.89 2.17 -1.33
C VAL A 11 7.24 1.13 -2.38
N CYS A 12 8.22 1.40 -3.22
CA CYS A 12 8.71 0.48 -4.24
C CYS A 12 9.29 -0.79 -3.58
N GLU A 13 10.21 -0.64 -2.63
CA GLU A 13 10.83 -1.77 -1.93
C GLU A 13 9.78 -2.61 -1.18
N ALA A 14 8.87 -1.96 -0.44
CA ALA A 14 7.79 -2.66 0.23
C ALA A 14 6.89 -3.44 -0.76
N SER A 15 6.61 -2.86 -1.94
CA SER A 15 5.75 -3.49 -2.94
C SER A 15 6.40 -4.71 -3.60
N VAL A 16 7.70 -4.64 -3.89
CA VAL A 16 8.47 -5.79 -4.41
C VAL A 16 8.46 -6.93 -3.40
N HIS A 17 8.69 -6.66 -2.11
CA HIS A 17 8.66 -7.72 -1.10
C HIS A 17 7.24 -8.25 -0.82
N LEU A 18 6.20 -7.44 -1.03
CA LEU A 18 4.81 -7.87 -0.87
C LEU A 18 4.28 -8.70 -2.02
N SER A 19 4.81 -8.58 -3.24
CA SER A 19 4.24 -9.22 -4.42
C SER A 19 4.16 -10.75 -4.32
N ASP A 20 5.07 -11.36 -3.54
CA ASP A 20 5.10 -12.81 -3.32
C ASP A 20 4.00 -13.31 -2.37
N MET A 21 3.45 -12.43 -1.53
CA MET A 21 2.48 -12.79 -0.48
C MET A 21 1.14 -12.06 -0.60
N TYR A 22 1.01 -11.13 -1.54
CA TYR A 22 -0.20 -10.32 -1.73
C TYR A 22 -0.54 -10.11 -3.20
N ASN A 23 -1.81 -10.35 -3.55
CA ASN A 23 -2.35 -10.14 -4.89
C ASN A 23 -3.75 -9.45 -4.90
N GLY A 24 -4.12 -8.80 -3.80
CA GLY A 24 -5.40 -8.08 -3.69
C GLY A 24 -5.37 -6.68 -4.30
N GLU A 25 -6.48 -5.96 -4.17
CA GLU A 25 -6.57 -4.57 -4.66
C GLU A 25 -5.72 -3.63 -3.80
N SER A 26 -4.89 -2.85 -4.48
CA SER A 26 -4.04 -1.84 -3.84
C SER A 26 -4.02 -0.55 -4.65
N THR A 27 -4.10 0.59 -3.96
CA THR A 27 -4.05 1.93 -4.59
C THR A 27 -2.98 2.77 -3.91
N LEU A 28 -2.14 3.42 -4.73
CA LEU A 28 -1.11 4.33 -4.28
C LEU A 28 -1.56 5.78 -4.51
N PHE A 29 -1.54 6.56 -3.44
CA PHE A 29 -1.83 7.99 -3.44
C PHE A 29 -0.57 8.77 -3.10
N LYS A 30 -0.50 10.02 -3.57
CA LYS A 30 0.45 11.03 -3.13
C LYS A 30 -0.28 12.26 -2.62
N TYR A 31 0.10 12.69 -1.43
CA TYR A 31 -0.40 13.92 -0.83
C TYR A 31 0.75 14.67 -0.15
N LYS A 32 1.04 15.87 -0.65
CA LYS A 32 2.23 16.64 -0.29
C LYS A 32 3.50 15.80 -0.51
N ASP A 33 4.33 15.67 0.52
CA ASP A 33 5.59 14.96 0.49
C ASP A 33 5.46 13.47 0.85
N TYR A 34 4.23 12.99 1.13
CA TYR A 34 4.00 11.64 1.61
C TYR A 34 3.26 10.77 0.58
N TYR A 35 3.54 9.48 0.65
CA TYR A 35 2.90 8.45 -0.15
C TYR A 35 2.01 7.58 0.73
N TYR A 36 0.85 7.20 0.22
CA TYR A 36 -0.12 6.40 0.98
C TYR A 36 -0.53 5.18 0.16
N LEU A 37 -0.40 4.00 0.75
CA LEU A 37 -0.77 2.74 0.13
C LEU A 37 -2.02 2.18 0.82
N SER A 38 -3.11 2.07 0.07
CA SER A 38 -4.27 1.29 0.47
C SER A 38 -4.11 -0.15 0.01
N ILE A 39 -4.46 -1.08 0.88
CA ILE A 39 -4.38 -2.53 0.64
C ILE A 39 -5.65 -3.14 1.18
N THR A 40 -6.45 -3.75 0.33
CA THR A 40 -7.64 -4.49 0.76
C THR A 40 -7.23 -5.84 1.35
N LYS A 41 -7.94 -6.32 2.38
CA LYS A 41 -7.76 -7.70 2.82
C LYS A 41 -8.29 -8.61 1.72
N ASN A 42 -7.43 -9.47 1.16
CA ASN A 42 -7.86 -10.45 0.17
C ASN A 42 -8.28 -11.75 0.86
N CYS A 43 -9.59 -11.96 1.00
CA CYS A 43 -10.16 -13.16 1.61
C CYS A 43 -10.08 -14.42 0.72
N ALA A 44 -9.70 -14.29 -0.56
CA ALA A 44 -9.66 -15.40 -1.52
C ALA A 44 -8.32 -16.16 -1.52
N LEU A 45 -7.28 -15.61 -0.90
CA LEU A 45 -5.99 -16.28 -0.76
C LEU A 45 -5.99 -17.15 0.50
N ASN A 46 -5.99 -18.47 0.33
CA ASN A 46 -5.90 -19.43 1.44
C ASN A 46 -4.63 -19.24 2.31
N ASN A 47 -3.59 -18.59 1.79
CA ASN A 47 -2.32 -18.35 2.47
C ASN A 47 -2.08 -16.87 2.84
N TYR A 48 -3.09 -16.00 2.71
CA TYR A 48 -2.92 -14.60 3.10
C TYR A 48 -2.80 -14.49 4.62
N ASN A 49 -1.62 -14.06 5.08
CA ASN A 49 -1.38 -13.72 6.47
C ASN A 49 -1.32 -12.21 6.64
N SER A 50 -2.39 -11.61 7.18
CA SER A 50 -2.43 -10.17 7.42
C SER A 50 -1.38 -9.68 8.40
N GLU A 51 -0.96 -10.51 9.36
CA GLU A 51 0.06 -10.12 10.34
C GLU A 51 1.45 -10.02 9.69
N SER A 52 1.78 -10.94 8.78
CA SER A 52 3.03 -10.88 8.01
C SER A 52 3.07 -9.66 7.08
N VAL A 53 1.95 -9.35 6.42
CA VAL A 53 1.83 -8.14 5.59
C VAL A 53 1.94 -6.88 6.45
N GLU A 54 1.31 -6.85 7.62
CA GLU A 54 1.43 -5.73 8.58
C GLU A 54 2.87 -5.55 9.06
N ALA A 55 3.55 -6.64 9.41
CA ALA A 55 4.93 -6.61 9.87
C ALA A 55 5.85 -6.02 8.80
N LEU A 56 5.80 -6.56 7.57
CA LEU A 56 6.61 -6.09 6.45
C LEU A 56 6.36 -4.61 6.16
N LEU A 57 5.10 -4.18 6.01
CA LEU A 57 4.78 -2.78 5.74
C LEU A 57 5.25 -1.83 6.84
N SER A 58 5.32 -2.30 8.09
CA SER A 58 5.75 -1.49 9.23
C SER A 58 7.27 -1.29 9.27
N GLU A 59 8.04 -2.02 8.47
CA GLU A 59 9.49 -1.81 8.28
C GLU A 59 9.78 -0.58 7.40
N TYR A 60 8.88 -0.29 6.46
CA TYR A 60 9.03 0.76 5.45
C TYR A 60 8.16 1.99 5.72
N GLY A 61 7.08 1.83 6.48
CA GLY A 61 6.07 2.87 6.65
C GLY A 61 5.32 2.80 7.97
N ARG A 62 4.38 3.73 8.13
CA ARG A 62 3.57 3.87 9.34
C ARG A 62 2.11 3.53 9.05
N LYS A 63 1.55 2.61 9.84
CA LYS A 63 0.12 2.28 9.77
C LYS A 63 -0.72 3.49 10.13
N VAL A 64 -1.73 3.79 9.31
CA VAL A 64 -2.67 4.88 9.56
C VAL A 64 -3.72 4.44 10.57
N ALA A 65 -3.91 5.24 11.62
CA ALA A 65 -4.80 4.93 12.75
C ALA A 65 -6.29 4.93 12.37
N HIS A 66 -6.73 5.83 11.48
CA HIS A 66 -8.13 5.95 11.04
C HIS A 66 -8.24 5.79 9.51
N PRO A 67 -8.11 4.57 8.97
CA PRO A 67 -8.03 4.33 7.53
C PRO A 67 -9.18 4.91 6.72
N LEU A 68 -10.43 4.74 7.17
CA LEU A 68 -11.61 5.20 6.44
C LEU A 68 -11.69 6.74 6.33
N ILE A 69 -11.32 7.44 7.41
CA ILE A 69 -11.28 8.91 7.40
C ILE A 69 -10.16 9.40 6.48
N GLN A 70 -8.98 8.76 6.57
CA GLN A 70 -7.84 9.11 5.74
C GLN A 70 -8.10 8.84 4.26
N GLU A 71 -8.71 7.71 3.93
CA GLU A 71 -9.07 7.33 2.56
C GLU A 71 -10.07 8.33 1.96
N GLY A 72 -11.13 8.69 2.70
CA GLY A 72 -12.07 9.73 2.26
C GLY A 72 -11.37 11.07 1.99
N PHE A 73 -10.50 11.50 2.90
CA PHE A 73 -9.71 12.73 2.72
C PHE A 73 -8.80 12.67 1.49
N LEU A 74 -8.10 11.54 1.28
CA LEU A 74 -7.17 11.38 0.15
C LEU A 74 -7.92 11.28 -1.18
N ASN A 75 -9.10 10.65 -1.22
CA ASN A 75 -9.92 10.61 -2.43
C ASN A 75 -10.34 12.01 -2.91
N GLU A 76 -10.46 12.99 -2.00
CA GLU A 76 -10.82 14.37 -2.35
C GLU A 76 -9.60 15.27 -2.63
N HIS A 77 -8.47 15.01 -1.98
CA HIS A 77 -7.35 15.97 -1.94
C HIS A 77 -6.00 15.43 -2.43
N ALA A 78 -5.85 14.11 -2.56
CA ALA A 78 -4.61 13.50 -3.03
C ALA A 78 -4.61 13.29 -4.53
N THR A 79 -3.43 13.04 -5.07
CA THR A 79 -3.28 12.53 -6.43
C THR A 79 -3.17 11.01 -6.36
N ILE A 80 -4.04 10.30 -7.09
CA ILE A 80 -3.89 8.86 -7.30
C ILE A 80 -2.74 8.66 -8.29
N ILE A 81 -1.70 7.92 -7.89
CA ILE A 81 -0.56 7.57 -8.75
C ILE A 81 -0.88 6.26 -9.48
N ILE A 82 -1.35 5.26 -8.75
CA ILE A 82 -1.68 3.93 -9.28
C ILE A 82 -2.97 3.45 -8.65
N GLU A 83 -3.97 3.17 -9.47
CA GLU A 83 -5.29 2.72 -9.03
C GLU A 83 -5.42 1.19 -9.12
N SER A 84 -5.99 0.57 -8.09
CA SER A 84 -6.44 -0.84 -8.01
C SER A 84 -5.38 -1.94 -8.14
N ASN A 85 -4.18 -1.67 -8.65
CA ASN A 85 -3.10 -2.65 -8.77
C ASN A 85 -1.70 -2.06 -8.49
N ALA A 86 -1.57 -1.25 -7.44
CA ALA A 86 -0.32 -0.58 -7.08
C ALA A 86 0.84 -1.57 -6.87
N ILE A 87 0.65 -2.61 -6.06
CA ILE A 87 1.71 -3.58 -5.74
C ILE A 87 2.19 -4.32 -7.00
N GLY A 88 1.25 -4.82 -7.82
CA GLY A 88 1.61 -5.54 -9.04
C GLY A 88 2.33 -4.65 -10.07
N ILE A 89 1.90 -3.40 -10.22
CA ILE A 89 2.56 -2.45 -11.14
C ILE A 89 3.96 -2.10 -10.62
N LEU A 90 4.10 -1.75 -9.34
CA LEU A 90 5.40 -1.40 -8.79
C LEU A 90 6.40 -2.57 -8.89
N ASN A 91 5.96 -3.79 -8.58
CA ASN A 91 6.79 -4.97 -8.78
C ASN A 91 7.24 -5.13 -10.25
N ASN A 92 6.35 -4.93 -11.23
CA ASN A 92 6.70 -5.09 -12.64
C ASN A 92 7.75 -4.07 -13.15
N TYR A 93 7.84 -2.89 -12.53
CA TYR A 93 8.75 -1.83 -12.99
C TYR A 93 10.01 -1.67 -12.13
N PHE A 94 10.00 -2.14 -10.88
CA PHE A 94 11.06 -1.89 -9.90
C PHE A 94 11.68 -3.17 -9.29
N ALA A 95 11.25 -4.37 -9.70
CA ALA A 95 11.89 -5.64 -9.36
C ALA A 95 13.06 -6.02 -10.29
#